data_AF-A0A423NKL4-F1
#
_entry.id   AF-A0A423NKL4-F1
#
_cell.length_a   1.000
_cell.length_b   1.000
_cell.length_c   1.000
_cell.angle_alpha   90.00
_cell.angle_beta   90.00
_cell.angle_gamma   90.00
#
_symmetry.space_group_name_H-M   'P 1'
#
loop_
_entity.id
_entity.type
_entity.pdbx_description
1 polymer ?
#
loop_
_entity_poly.entity_id
_entity_poly.type
_entity_poly.pdbx_seq_one_letter_code
_entity_poly.pdbx_strand_id
1 'polypeptide(L)'
;MTTDTNPPGTAWMQIVKKKGTSDFAKSFTADASLQTSALSKAVVGPTSIGAFFAATSTMYEDFVFTAETVDGAKTYLEWDAIHGGKPVAGTTIITRNESGLVHNIKLFQSPFPVVREFSAGLKERLEETLGQDFF
;
A
#
# COMPACT_ATOMS: atom_id res chain seq x y z
N MET A 1 -6.22 4.43 27.74
CA MET A 1 -5.79 3.92 26.42
C MET A 1 -7.02 3.36 25.74
N THR A 2 -7.57 4.08 24.76
CA THR A 2 -8.64 3.56 23.91
C THR A 2 -8.00 2.54 22.98
N THR A 3 -8.24 1.25 23.22
CA THR A 3 -7.97 0.21 22.24
C THR A 3 -8.83 0.51 21.02
N ASP A 4 -8.21 0.95 19.93
CA ASP A 4 -8.89 1.05 18.64
C ASP A 4 -9.46 -0.34 18.31
N THR A 5 -10.78 -0.48 18.36
CA THR A 5 -11.52 -1.74 18.19
C THR A 5 -11.65 -2.19 16.73
N ASN A 6 -10.97 -1.51 15.81
CA ASN A 6 -11.09 -1.81 14.38
C ASN A 6 -10.21 -3.01 14.01
N PRO A 7 -10.69 -3.91 13.13
CA PRO A 7 -9.83 -4.90 12.49
C PRO A 7 -8.59 -4.22 11.86
N PRO A 8 -7.40 -4.85 11.91
CA PRO A 8 -6.16 -4.28 11.37
C PRO A 8 -6.28 -3.68 9.96
N GLY A 9 -6.98 -4.36 9.05
CA GLY A 9 -7.24 -3.92 7.68
C GLY A 9 -8.14 -2.67 7.65
N THR A 10 -9.16 -2.61 8.51
CA THR A 10 -9.98 -1.40 8.65
C THR A 10 -9.16 -0.23 9.16
N ALA A 11 -8.33 -0.43 10.21
CA ALA A 11 -7.46 0.61 10.73
C ALA A 11 -6.45 1.10 9.68
N TRP A 12 -5.88 0.18 8.90
CA TRP A 12 -5.01 0.51 7.78
C TRP A 12 -5.73 1.35 6.72
N MET A 13 -6.93 0.96 6.30
CA MET A 13 -7.69 1.71 5.31
C MET A 13 -8.09 3.12 5.79
N GLN A 14 -8.27 3.33 7.09
CA GLN A 14 -8.48 4.67 7.63
C GLN A 14 -7.24 5.57 7.47
N ILE A 15 -6.03 5.00 7.54
CA ILE A 15 -4.80 5.73 7.21
C ILE A 15 -4.77 6.03 5.71
N VAL A 16 -4.94 5.01 4.87
CA VAL A 16 -4.87 5.15 3.40
C VAL A 16 -5.89 6.15 2.85
N LYS A 17 -7.10 6.23 3.43
CA LYS A 17 -8.12 7.22 3.04
C LYS A 17 -7.65 8.68 3.19
N LYS A 18 -6.68 8.95 4.05
CA LYS A 18 -6.12 10.28 4.28
C LYS A 18 -4.99 10.64 3.31
N LYS A 19 -4.61 9.75 2.38
CA LYS A 19 -3.54 9.96 1.39
C LYS A 19 -3.56 11.36 0.78
N GLY A 20 -2.39 11.99 0.71
CA GLY A 20 -2.23 13.37 0.24
C GLY A 20 -2.46 14.47 1.28
N THR A 21 -2.81 14.11 2.53
CA THR A 21 -2.98 15.09 3.64
C THR A 21 -1.80 15.06 4.62
N SER A 22 -1.70 16.10 5.45
CA SER A 22 -0.73 16.12 6.56
C SER A 22 -0.99 15.04 7.60
N ASP A 23 -2.25 14.64 7.81
CA ASP A 23 -2.62 13.57 8.74
C ASP A 23 -2.20 12.18 8.24
N PHE A 24 -2.15 11.99 6.91
CA PHE A 24 -1.51 10.81 6.35
C PHE A 24 -0.03 10.80 6.70
N ALA A 25 0.70 11.89 6.43
CA ALA A 25 2.14 11.96 6.70
C ALA A 25 2.51 11.69 8.17
N LYS A 26 1.68 12.14 9.12
CA LYS A 26 1.86 11.87 10.57
C LYS A 26 1.80 10.38 10.96
N SER A 27 1.27 9.51 10.10
CA SER A 27 1.18 8.07 10.36
C SER A 27 2.48 7.32 10.02
N PHE A 28 3.48 8.01 9.44
CA PHE A 28 4.71 7.43 8.89
C PHE A 28 5.95 8.09 9.49
N THR A 29 7.07 7.36 9.46
CA THR A 29 8.39 7.99 9.61
C THR A 29 8.74 8.81 8.36
N ALA A 30 9.63 9.79 8.51
CA ALA A 30 10.03 10.64 7.38
C ALA A 30 10.69 9.86 6.23
N ASP A 31 11.38 8.78 6.57
CA ASP A 31 12.11 7.87 5.68
C ASP A 31 11.32 6.59 5.35
N ALA A 32 10.02 6.56 5.65
CA ALA A 32 9.21 5.37 5.43
C ALA A 32 9.32 4.89 3.98
N SER A 33 9.40 3.58 3.78
CA SER A 33 9.56 2.99 2.45
C SER A 33 8.43 2.03 2.11
N LEU A 34 8.06 2.00 0.83
CA LEU A 34 7.12 1.04 0.26
C LEU A 34 7.83 0.26 -0.86
N GLN A 35 7.92 -1.05 -0.68
CA GLN A 35 8.37 -2.01 -1.70
C GLN A 35 7.16 -2.74 -2.26
N THR A 36 7.07 -2.86 -3.58
CA THR A 36 5.97 -3.59 -4.21
C THR A 36 6.43 -4.43 -5.38
N SER A 37 5.75 -5.56 -5.63
CA SER A 37 5.96 -6.37 -6.84
C SER A 37 5.65 -5.64 -8.15
N ALA A 38 4.92 -4.52 -8.09
CA ALA A 38 4.55 -3.72 -9.26
C ALA A 38 5.57 -2.64 -9.63
N LEU A 39 6.64 -2.43 -8.85
CA LEU A 39 7.66 -1.40 -9.10
C LEU A 39 9.07 -2.00 -9.03
N SER A 40 9.98 -1.41 -9.80
CA SER A 40 11.40 -1.80 -9.83
C SER A 40 12.20 -1.26 -8.64
N LYS A 41 11.68 -0.29 -7.91
CA LYS A 41 12.36 0.40 -6.79
C LYS A 41 11.40 0.71 -5.64
N ALA A 42 11.97 0.94 -4.46
CA ALA A 42 11.21 1.36 -3.29
C ALA A 42 10.75 2.82 -3.42
N VAL A 43 9.49 3.09 -3.10
CA VAL A 43 8.96 4.44 -2.94
C VAL A 43 9.33 4.92 -1.54
N VAL A 44 9.99 6.07 -1.43
CA VAL A 44 10.48 6.59 -0.14
C VAL A 44 9.78 7.90 0.20
N GLY A 45 9.39 8.03 1.46
CA GLY A 45 8.79 9.23 2.04
C GLY A 45 7.26 9.24 1.98
N PRO A 46 6.58 9.82 2.98
CA PRO A 46 5.12 9.80 3.05
C PRO A 46 4.44 10.47 1.86
N THR A 47 5.03 11.51 1.27
CA THR A 47 4.47 12.18 0.08
C THR A 47 4.35 11.22 -1.10
N SER A 48 5.45 10.56 -1.47
CA SER A 48 5.49 9.63 -2.60
C SER A 48 4.67 8.36 -2.35
N ILE A 49 4.66 7.85 -1.10
CA ILE A 49 3.79 6.75 -0.70
C ILE A 49 2.31 7.15 -0.81
N GLY A 50 1.97 8.38 -0.43
CA GLY A 50 0.62 8.93 -0.58
C GLY A 50 0.19 9.00 -2.04
N ALA A 51 1.08 9.45 -2.94
CA ALA A 51 0.83 9.48 -4.38
C ALA A 51 0.63 8.06 -4.95
N PHE A 52 1.43 7.09 -4.51
CA PHE A 52 1.25 5.68 -4.88
C PHE A 52 -0.15 5.18 -4.51
N PHE A 53 -0.58 5.35 -3.26
CA PHE A 53 -1.92 4.93 -2.85
C PHE A 53 -3.05 5.72 -3.51
N ALA A 54 -2.78 6.96 -3.94
CA ALA A 54 -3.74 7.75 -4.69
C ALA A 54 -3.99 7.13 -6.06
N ALA A 55 -2.92 6.79 -6.78
CA ALA A 55 -3.01 6.09 -8.07
C ALA A 55 -3.70 4.73 -7.92
N THR A 56 -3.26 3.88 -6.99
CA THR A 56 -3.80 2.51 -6.84
C THR A 56 -5.28 2.48 -6.44
N SER A 57 -5.78 3.51 -5.74
CA SER A 57 -7.18 3.52 -5.26
C SER A 57 -8.24 3.52 -6.36
N THR A 58 -7.86 3.79 -7.60
CA THR A 58 -8.73 3.75 -8.78
C THR A 58 -8.51 2.51 -9.65
N MET A 59 -7.58 1.63 -9.28
CA MET A 59 -7.12 0.52 -10.12
C MET A 59 -7.61 -0.85 -9.64
N TYR A 60 -8.15 -0.94 -8.43
CA TYR A 60 -8.77 -2.16 -7.92
C TYR A 60 -10.29 -2.02 -7.87
N GLU A 61 -10.95 -3.08 -8.28
CA GLU A 61 -12.38 -3.34 -8.13
C GLU A 61 -12.56 -4.46 -7.09
N ASP A 62 -13.69 -4.49 -6.38
CA ASP A 62 -14.07 -5.55 -5.44
C ASP A 62 -12.99 -5.95 -4.39
N PHE A 63 -12.20 -4.98 -3.95
CA PHE A 63 -11.13 -5.21 -2.96
C PHE A 63 -11.70 -5.67 -1.61
N VAL A 64 -11.19 -6.78 -1.08
CA VAL A 64 -11.58 -7.35 0.21
C VAL A 64 -10.38 -7.96 0.94
N PHE A 65 -10.27 -7.72 2.25
CA PHE A 65 -9.31 -8.44 3.09
C PHE A 65 -9.82 -9.85 3.38
N THR A 66 -8.96 -10.85 3.22
CA THR A 66 -9.29 -12.27 3.38
C THR A 66 -8.71 -12.87 4.65
N ALA A 67 -7.56 -12.36 5.12
CA ALA A 67 -6.97 -12.70 6.40
C ALA A 67 -6.15 -11.52 6.96
N GLU A 68 -6.17 -11.37 8.28
CA GLU A 68 -5.50 -10.27 8.99
C GLU A 68 -4.77 -10.82 10.21
N THR A 69 -3.47 -10.55 10.32
CA THR A 69 -2.64 -10.98 11.46
C THR A 69 -1.80 -9.83 11.98
N VAL A 70 -1.71 -9.69 13.31
CA VAL A 70 -0.75 -8.79 13.97
C VAL A 70 0.23 -9.65 14.76
N ASP A 71 1.52 -9.47 14.50
CA ASP A 71 2.62 -10.14 15.21
C ASP A 71 3.70 -9.12 15.53
N GLY A 72 3.75 -8.74 16.82
CA GLY A 72 4.61 -7.66 17.31
C GLY A 72 4.40 -6.36 16.54
N ALA A 73 5.46 -5.86 15.93
CA ALA A 73 5.47 -4.61 15.17
C ALA A 73 4.90 -4.74 13.74
N LYS A 74 4.51 -5.94 13.31
CA LYS A 74 4.04 -6.22 11.96
C LYS A 74 2.54 -6.47 11.90
N THR A 75 1.92 -5.95 10.85
CA THR A 75 0.56 -6.27 10.44
C THR A 75 0.62 -6.89 9.05
N TYR A 76 0.02 -8.07 8.90
CA TYR A 76 -0.10 -8.80 7.65
C TYR A 76 -1.56 -8.77 7.21
N LEU A 77 -1.79 -8.26 6.00
CA LEU A 77 -3.12 -8.13 5.42
C LEU A 77 -3.14 -8.89 4.10
N GLU A 78 -3.79 -10.04 4.06
CA GLU A 78 -4.07 -10.77 2.84
C GLU A 78 -5.38 -10.25 2.22
N TRP A 79 -5.44 -10.16 0.91
CA TRP A 79 -6.58 -9.58 0.21
C TRP A 79 -6.75 -10.14 -1.20
N ASP A 80 -7.99 -10.09 -1.67
CA ASP A 80 -8.39 -10.35 -3.05
C ASP A 80 -8.98 -9.08 -3.66
N ALA A 81 -8.83 -8.91 -4.97
CA ALA A 81 -9.44 -7.83 -5.76
C ALA A 81 -9.56 -8.23 -7.25
N ILE A 82 -10.17 -7.35 -8.03
CA ILE A 82 -10.22 -7.39 -9.48
C ILE A 82 -9.41 -6.21 -10.05
N HIS A 83 -8.66 -6.44 -11.13
CA HIS A 83 -7.99 -5.40 -11.90
C HIS A 83 -8.26 -5.61 -13.40
N GLY A 84 -8.96 -4.68 -14.04
CA GLY A 84 -9.27 -4.78 -15.47
C GLY A 84 -10.05 -6.06 -15.82
N GLY A 85 -10.99 -6.45 -14.95
CA GLY A 85 -11.77 -7.68 -15.08
C GLY A 85 -11.01 -8.98 -14.77
N LYS A 86 -9.77 -8.92 -14.28
CA LYS A 86 -8.96 -10.11 -13.93
C LYS A 86 -8.76 -10.23 -12.42
N PRO A 87 -8.82 -11.45 -11.85
CA PRO A 87 -8.55 -11.64 -10.44
C PRO A 87 -7.08 -11.35 -10.11
N VAL A 88 -6.88 -10.64 -9.01
CA VAL A 88 -5.58 -10.37 -8.41
C VAL A 88 -5.68 -10.58 -6.91
N ALA A 89 -4.71 -11.29 -6.35
CA ALA A 89 -4.58 -11.50 -4.92
C ALA A 89 -3.26 -10.90 -4.44
N GLY A 90 -3.21 -10.51 -3.18
CA GLY A 90 -1.99 -9.94 -2.63
C GLY A 90 -1.91 -9.99 -1.12
N THR A 91 -0.75 -9.55 -0.64
CA THR A 91 -0.52 -9.31 0.78
C THR A 91 0.14 -7.96 0.97
N THR A 92 -0.28 -7.24 2.00
CA THR A 92 0.34 -6.00 2.46
C THR A 92 0.87 -6.21 3.86
N ILE A 93 2.18 -6.08 4.01
CA ILE A 93 2.90 -6.20 5.28
C ILE A 93 3.31 -4.81 5.70
N ILE A 94 2.81 -4.36 6.84
CA ILE A 94 3.07 -3.04 7.42
C ILE A 94 3.93 -3.24 8.67
N THR A 95 5.09 -2.60 8.72
CA THR A 95 5.95 -2.61 9.90
C THR A 95 5.96 -1.23 10.54
N ARG A 96 5.71 -1.21 11.86
CA ARG A 96 5.73 0.00 12.69
C ARG A 96 7.00 0.08 13.53
N ASN A 97 7.50 1.28 13.77
CA ASN A 97 8.60 1.49 14.70
C ASN A 97 8.08 1.54 16.16
N GLU A 98 8.98 1.75 17.12
CA GLU A 98 8.66 1.81 18.55
C GLU A 98 7.65 2.92 18.90
N SER A 99 7.61 4.00 18.13
CA SER A 99 6.63 5.10 18.28
C SER A 99 5.28 4.79 17.60
N GLY A 100 5.11 3.59 17.03
CA GLY A 100 3.90 3.18 16.32
C GLY A 100 3.77 3.73 14.89
N LEU A 101 4.77 4.46 14.38
CA LEU A 101 4.76 5.02 13.03
C LEU A 101 5.11 3.95 11.99
N VAL A 102 4.45 3.98 10.85
CA VAL A 102 4.79 3.10 9.72
C VAL A 102 6.15 3.51 9.17
N HIS A 103 7.11 2.59 9.16
CA HIS A 103 8.44 2.84 8.58
C HIS A 103 8.73 1.95 7.35
N ASN A 104 8.00 0.85 7.19
CA ASN A 104 8.19 -0.04 6.05
C ASN A 104 6.87 -0.70 5.63
N ILE A 105 6.61 -0.72 4.33
CA ILE A 105 5.50 -1.44 3.69
C ILE A 105 6.08 -2.39 2.64
N LYS A 106 5.60 -3.63 2.63
CA LYS A 106 5.80 -4.56 1.51
C LYS A 106 4.45 -4.96 0.95
N LEU A 107 4.26 -4.79 -0.34
CA LEU A 107 3.04 -5.13 -1.05
C LEU A 107 3.36 -6.14 -2.16
N PHE A 108 2.89 -7.37 -2.02
CA PHE A 108 3.10 -8.40 -3.02
C PHE A 108 1.77 -8.76 -3.67
N GLN A 109 1.80 -8.96 -4.98
CA GLN A 109 0.62 -9.26 -5.78
C GLN A 109 0.89 -10.45 -6.70
N SER A 110 -0.17 -11.14 -7.07
CA SER A 110 -0.15 -12.24 -8.04
C SER A 110 -1.51 -12.33 -8.75
N PRO A 111 -1.59 -12.92 -9.96
CA PRO A 111 -0.52 -13.52 -10.74
C PRO A 111 0.29 -12.49 -11.55
N PHE A 112 1.53 -12.84 -11.90
CA PHE A 112 2.49 -11.93 -12.56
C PHE A 112 1.96 -11.19 -13.81
N PRO A 113 1.19 -11.82 -14.73
CA PRO A 113 0.63 -11.09 -15.87
C PRO A 113 -0.24 -9.90 -15.47
N VAL A 114 -1.07 -10.05 -14.43
CA VAL A 114 -1.92 -8.98 -13.90
C VAL A 114 -1.07 -7.92 -13.19
N VAL A 115 0.00 -8.32 -12.49
CA VAL A 115 0.95 -7.38 -11.87
C VAL A 115 1.67 -6.52 -12.91
N ARG A 116 2.00 -7.08 -14.07
CA ARG A 116 2.61 -6.31 -15.17
C ARG A 116 1.65 -5.27 -15.75
N GLU A 117 0.39 -5.64 -15.95
CA GLU A 117 -0.66 -4.70 -16.39
C GLU A 117 -0.89 -3.60 -15.36
N PHE A 118 -0.91 -3.98 -14.07
CA PHE A 118 -0.99 -3.04 -12.97
C PHE A 118 0.20 -2.07 -12.95
N SER A 119 1.43 -2.54 -13.14
CA SER A 119 2.62 -1.69 -13.24
C SER A 119 2.50 -0.68 -14.40
N ALA A 120 2.05 -1.13 -15.57
CA ALA A 120 1.82 -0.24 -16.72
C ALA A 120 0.80 0.86 -16.39
N GLY A 121 -0.31 0.52 -15.73
CA GLY A 121 -1.30 1.50 -15.27
C GLY A 121 -0.74 2.46 -14.22
N LEU A 122 0.17 2.02 -13.35
CA LEU A 122 0.85 2.92 -12.41
C LEU A 122 1.78 3.88 -13.14
N LYS A 123 2.51 3.41 -14.16
CA LYS A 123 3.40 4.27 -14.96
C LYS A 123 2.64 5.45 -15.54
N GLU A 124 1.51 5.21 -16.19
CA GLU A 124 0.63 6.25 -16.75
C GLU A 124 0.22 7.32 -15.72
N ARG A 125 0.12 6.93 -14.45
CA ARG A 125 -0.37 7.80 -13.36
C ARG A 125 0.76 8.48 -12.58
N LEU A 126 1.96 7.92 -12.58
CA LEU A 126 3.01 8.26 -11.62
C LEU A 126 4.38 8.51 -12.25
N GLU A 127 4.59 8.34 -13.56
CA GLU A 127 5.91 8.55 -14.16
C GLU A 127 6.46 9.96 -13.93
N GLU A 128 5.61 10.99 -13.98
CA GLU A 128 6.01 12.37 -13.69
C GLU A 128 6.34 12.60 -12.21
N THR A 129 5.79 11.77 -11.32
CA THR A 129 5.97 11.90 -9.87
C THR A 129 7.15 11.08 -9.34
N LEU A 130 7.32 9.85 -9.84
CA LEU A 130 8.33 8.90 -9.35
C LEU A 130 9.53 8.76 -10.29
N GLY A 131 9.36 9.07 -11.58
CA GLY A 131 10.36 8.80 -12.61
C GLY A 131 10.09 7.49 -13.36
N GLN A 132 10.54 7.44 -14.61
CA GLN A 132 10.30 6.31 -15.52
C GLN A 132 10.98 5.01 -15.06
N ASP A 133 12.09 5.10 -14.33
CA ASP A 133 12.90 3.98 -13.86
C ASP A 133 12.28 3.17 -12.71
N PHE A 134 11.07 3.54 -12.28
CA PHE A 134 10.26 2.79 -11.33
C PHE A 134 9.43 1.66 -11.96
N PHE A 135 9.21 1.65 -13.29
CA PHE A 135 8.19 0.81 -13.93
C PHE A 135 8.75 -0.19 -14.95
#